data_AF-A0A921AUS6-F1
#
_entry.id   AF-A0A921AUS6-F1
#
_cell.length_a   1.000
_cell.length_b   1.000
_cell.length_c   1.000
_cell.angle_alpha   90.00
_cell.angle_beta   90.00
_cell.angle_gamma   90.00
#
_symmetry.space_group_name_H-M   'P 1'
#
loop_
_entity.id
_entity.type
_entity.pdbx_description
1 polymer ?
#
loop_
_entity_poly.entity_id
_entity_poly.type
_entity_poly.pdbx_seq_one_letter_code
_entity_poly.pdbx_strand_id
1 'polypeptide(L)'
;PQVELHDLCPYLKLTLSRHQRAWKMEDKYRMTFKTPKAWTSAIAFADEYHLVFSRELPCRDDEDRGGMGLVPINRAVEEGILLQENYSVLRGLTEPLFILRVRDRSTEKSHTRQHVYGATKTPSGWKIYNDWELLLFLNTFADKPRQLNATSIVAVHPQKEDFEEAEQWLSDHLEEFHLPFTVPYIEHIVCFCSEKKQEHA
;
A
#
# COMPACT_ATOMS: atom_id res chain seq x y z
N PRO A 1 -15.96 -7.44 -4.47
CA PRO A 1 -14.73 -7.05 -3.73
C PRO A 1 -14.91 -5.60 -3.29
N GLN A 2 -14.46 -5.21 -2.09
CA GLN A 2 -14.62 -3.82 -1.61
C GLN A 2 -13.65 -2.85 -2.30
N VAL A 3 -12.57 -3.38 -2.89
CA VAL A 3 -11.60 -2.63 -3.71
C VAL A 3 -11.96 -2.72 -5.18
N GLU A 4 -11.99 -1.56 -5.83
CA GLU A 4 -12.17 -1.44 -7.26
C GLU A 4 -10.86 -1.46 -8.02
N LEU A 5 -10.90 -1.81 -9.30
CA LEU A 5 -9.68 -1.97 -10.08
C LEU A 5 -8.87 -0.66 -10.16
N HIS A 6 -9.56 0.48 -10.19
CA HIS A 6 -8.93 1.81 -10.20
C HIS A 6 -8.18 2.14 -8.91
N ASP A 7 -8.44 1.46 -7.81
CA ASP A 7 -7.70 1.65 -6.55
C ASP A 7 -6.28 1.09 -6.62
N LEU A 8 -5.92 0.32 -7.65
CA LEU A 8 -4.54 -0.09 -7.91
C LEU A 8 -3.73 0.99 -8.65
N CYS A 9 -4.41 1.95 -9.28
CA CYS A 9 -3.79 2.97 -10.13
C CYS A 9 -2.79 3.86 -9.35
N PRO A 10 -3.11 4.37 -8.13
CA PRO A 10 -2.17 5.20 -7.37
C PRO A 10 -0.85 4.49 -7.06
N TYR A 11 -0.91 3.19 -6.70
CA TYR A 11 0.29 2.39 -6.46
C TYR A 11 1.18 2.25 -7.71
N LEU A 12 0.56 1.99 -8.88
CA LEU A 12 1.31 1.92 -10.13
C LEU A 12 1.94 3.27 -10.49
N LYS A 13 1.20 4.38 -10.34
CA LYS A 13 1.71 5.74 -10.55
C LYS A 13 2.93 6.04 -9.67
N LEU A 14 2.89 5.64 -8.38
CA LEU A 14 4.02 5.78 -7.46
C LEU A 14 5.24 4.99 -7.94
N THR A 15 5.03 3.73 -8.30
CA THR A 15 6.10 2.85 -8.76
C THR A 15 6.76 3.39 -10.03
N LEU A 16 5.97 3.84 -11.01
CA LEU A 16 6.48 4.46 -12.24
C LEU A 16 7.23 5.76 -11.94
N SER A 17 6.74 6.56 -11.00
CA SER A 17 7.40 7.80 -10.59
C SER A 17 8.78 7.55 -9.96
N ARG A 18 8.93 6.48 -9.16
CA ARG A 18 10.23 6.03 -8.61
C ARG A 18 11.24 5.68 -9.71
N HIS A 19 10.75 5.16 -10.83
CA HIS A 19 11.55 4.89 -12.04
C HIS A 19 11.72 6.10 -12.96
N GLN A 20 11.31 7.30 -12.54
CA GLN A 20 11.31 8.50 -13.36
C GLN A 20 10.59 8.28 -14.71
N ARG A 21 9.48 7.53 -14.67
CA ARG A 21 8.64 7.27 -15.83
C ARG A 21 7.36 8.08 -15.76
N ALA A 22 7.13 8.82 -16.84
CA ALA A 22 5.88 9.52 -17.05
C ALA A 22 4.77 8.51 -17.37
N TRP A 23 3.58 8.85 -16.88
CA TRP A 23 2.33 8.18 -17.16
C TRP A 23 1.30 9.25 -17.52
N LYS A 24 0.27 8.87 -18.26
CA LYS A 24 -0.81 9.76 -18.67
C LYS A 24 -2.14 9.07 -18.38
N MET A 25 -3.04 9.77 -17.70
CA MET A 25 -4.44 9.36 -17.63
C MET A 25 -5.16 9.94 -18.85
N GLU A 26 -5.84 9.09 -19.61
CA GLU A 26 -6.71 9.54 -20.70
C GLU A 26 -8.11 9.89 -20.17
N ASP A 27 -8.58 9.11 -19.20
CA ASP A 27 -9.80 9.33 -18.44
C ASP A 27 -9.61 8.82 -16.99
N LYS A 28 -10.69 8.64 -16.22
CA LYS A 28 -10.62 8.15 -14.83
C LYS A 28 -10.04 6.72 -14.73
N TYR A 29 -10.24 5.90 -15.75
CA TYR A 29 -9.95 4.47 -15.76
C TYR A 29 -8.84 4.08 -16.73
N ARG A 30 -8.48 4.93 -17.70
CA ARG A 30 -7.47 4.64 -18.72
C ARG A 30 -6.14 5.31 -18.44
N MET A 31 -5.07 4.52 -18.44
CA MET A 31 -3.71 4.99 -18.20
C MET A 31 -2.74 4.43 -19.23
N THR A 32 -1.91 5.30 -19.80
CA THR A 32 -0.83 4.92 -20.72
C THR A 32 0.53 5.26 -20.12
N PHE A 33 1.53 4.40 -20.33
CA PHE A 33 2.90 4.65 -19.95
C PHE A 33 3.90 3.80 -20.74
N LYS A 34 5.11 4.32 -20.90
CA LYS A 34 6.25 3.56 -21.43
C LYS A 34 6.90 2.74 -20.34
N THR A 35 7.34 1.54 -20.68
CA THR A 35 7.98 0.63 -19.73
C THR A 35 9.25 1.25 -19.13
N PRO A 36 9.41 1.21 -17.79
CA PRO A 36 10.68 1.51 -17.14
C PRO A 36 11.85 0.70 -17.74
N LYS A 37 12.98 1.35 -18.01
CA LYS A 37 14.20 0.67 -18.49
C LYS A 37 14.68 -0.43 -17.53
N ALA A 38 14.38 -0.28 -16.23
CA ALA A 38 14.68 -1.28 -15.23
C ALA A 38 13.89 -2.59 -15.41
N TRP A 39 12.78 -2.57 -16.15
CA TRP A 39 11.92 -3.73 -16.38
C TRP A 39 12.17 -4.41 -17.74
N THR A 40 12.75 -3.69 -18.71
CA THR A 40 12.94 -4.17 -20.09
C THR A 40 13.98 -5.28 -20.24
N SER A 41 14.70 -5.67 -19.17
CA SER A 41 15.61 -6.82 -19.20
C SER A 41 14.88 -8.17 -19.20
N ALA A 42 13.56 -8.19 -18.96
CA ALA A 42 12.73 -9.39 -18.99
C ALA A 42 11.92 -9.49 -20.29
N ILE A 43 11.88 -10.69 -20.90
CA ILE A 43 11.26 -10.99 -22.20
C ILE A 43 9.74 -10.68 -22.25
N ALA A 44 9.10 -10.51 -21.09
CA ALA A 44 7.65 -10.38 -20.96
C ALA A 44 7.12 -8.93 -21.04
N PHE A 45 7.97 -7.92 -21.25
CA PHE A 45 7.53 -6.52 -21.26
C PHE A 45 7.33 -5.96 -22.67
N ALA A 46 6.15 -5.39 -22.93
CA ALA A 46 5.94 -4.50 -24.07
C ALA A 46 6.68 -3.17 -23.88
N ASP A 47 6.92 -2.43 -24.97
CA ASP A 47 7.56 -1.10 -24.92
C ASP A 47 6.67 -0.04 -24.26
N GLU A 48 5.36 -0.16 -24.44
CA GLU A 48 4.31 0.72 -23.94
C GLU A 48 3.09 -0.10 -23.53
N TYR A 49 2.36 0.39 -22.53
CA TYR A 49 1.12 -0.22 -22.05
C TYR A 49 0.00 0.81 -22.08
N HIS A 50 -1.19 0.36 -22.52
CA HIS A 50 -2.46 1.09 -22.44
C HIS A 50 -3.39 0.28 -21.54
N LEU A 51 -3.66 0.76 -20.33
CA LEU A 51 -4.35 -0.01 -19.30
C LEU A 51 -5.73 0.55 -18.99
N VAL A 52 -6.70 -0.35 -18.83
CA VAL A 52 -8.05 -0.03 -18.33
C VAL A 52 -8.23 -0.57 -16.91
N PHE A 53 -8.43 0.33 -15.95
CA PHE A 53 -8.68 0.04 -14.54
C PHE A 53 -10.18 0.07 -14.19
N SER A 54 -10.99 -0.68 -14.92
CA SER A 54 -12.40 -0.93 -14.61
C SER A 54 -12.68 -2.42 -14.76
N ARG A 55 -13.72 -2.98 -14.15
CA ARG A 55 -14.18 -4.35 -14.45
C ARG A 55 -15.29 -4.36 -15.52
N GLU A 56 -15.91 -3.21 -15.74
CA GLU A 56 -17.14 -3.06 -16.52
C GLU A 56 -16.86 -2.51 -17.92
N LEU A 57 -15.90 -1.59 -18.04
CA LEU A 57 -15.57 -0.98 -19.33
C LEU A 57 -14.90 -2.01 -20.24
N PRO A 58 -15.22 -2.08 -21.54
CA PRO A 58 -14.48 -2.94 -22.47
C PRO A 58 -13.04 -2.44 -22.65
N CYS A 59 -12.12 -3.37 -22.92
CA CYS A 59 -10.79 -3.07 -23.46
C CYS A 59 -10.89 -2.93 -24.97
N ARG A 60 -10.17 -1.98 -25.55
CA ARG A 60 -9.85 -1.95 -26.98
C ARG A 60 -8.79 -3.01 -27.33
N ASP A 61 -8.56 -3.23 -28.62
CA ASP A 61 -7.62 -4.25 -29.11
C ASP A 61 -6.17 -4.03 -28.64
N ASP A 62 -5.78 -2.79 -28.38
CA ASP A 62 -4.46 -2.37 -27.89
C ASP A 62 -4.43 -2.08 -26.38
N GLU A 63 -5.53 -2.35 -25.67
CA GLU A 63 -5.68 -2.09 -24.23
C GLU A 63 -5.70 -3.38 -23.41
N ASP A 64 -4.96 -3.39 -22.31
CA ASP A 64 -4.98 -4.48 -21.32
C ASP A 64 -5.75 -4.09 -20.06
N ARG A 65 -6.27 -5.09 -19.36
CA ARG A 65 -6.93 -4.89 -18.06
C ARG A 65 -5.89 -4.65 -16.97
N GLY A 66 -5.92 -3.48 -16.33
CA GLY A 66 -4.99 -3.08 -15.27
C GLY A 66 -5.26 -3.77 -13.93
N GLY A 67 -5.08 -5.09 -13.84
CA GLY A 67 -5.24 -5.86 -12.60
C GLY A 67 -4.06 -6.73 -12.21
N MET A 68 -4.15 -7.30 -11.00
CA MET A 68 -3.24 -8.36 -10.56
C MET A 68 -3.23 -9.50 -11.59
N GLY A 69 -2.05 -10.01 -11.92
CA GLY A 69 -1.84 -10.96 -13.02
C GLY A 69 -1.22 -10.32 -14.27
N LEU A 70 -1.41 -9.01 -14.47
CA LEU A 70 -0.77 -8.29 -15.58
C LEU A 70 0.71 -8.02 -15.25
N VAL A 71 1.60 -8.27 -16.21
CA VAL A 71 3.07 -8.22 -16.04
C VAL A 71 3.58 -6.94 -15.34
N PRO A 72 3.27 -5.71 -15.81
CA PRO A 72 3.69 -4.48 -15.15
C PRO A 72 3.16 -4.31 -13.72
N ILE A 73 1.97 -4.83 -13.39
CA ILE A 73 1.38 -4.72 -12.05
C ILE A 73 2.06 -5.72 -11.11
N ASN A 74 2.21 -6.97 -11.54
CA ASN A 74 2.94 -7.97 -10.76
C ASN A 74 4.37 -7.51 -10.49
N ARG A 75 5.04 -6.94 -11.49
CA ARG A 75 6.40 -6.41 -11.33
C ARG A 75 6.47 -5.26 -10.34
N ALA A 76 5.49 -4.34 -10.38
CA ALA A 76 5.42 -3.27 -9.40
C ALA A 76 5.31 -3.82 -7.98
N VAL A 77 4.41 -4.80 -7.77
CA VAL A 77 4.22 -5.46 -6.47
C VAL A 77 5.47 -6.20 -6.00
N GLU A 78 6.13 -6.97 -6.87
CA GLU A 78 7.40 -7.63 -6.57
C GLU A 78 8.46 -6.64 -6.10
N GLU A 79 8.61 -5.51 -6.80
CA GLU A 79 9.55 -4.48 -6.40
C GLU A 79 9.18 -3.85 -5.05
N GLY A 80 7.90 -3.64 -4.79
CA GLY A 80 7.41 -3.16 -3.49
C GLY A 80 7.74 -4.11 -2.34
N ILE A 81 7.58 -5.43 -2.56
CA ILE A 81 7.92 -6.46 -1.55
C ILE A 81 9.42 -6.47 -1.22
N LEU A 82 10.26 -6.11 -2.19
CA LEU A 82 11.72 -6.04 -2.02
C LEU A 82 12.20 -4.77 -1.31
N LEU A 83 11.33 -3.79 -1.06
CA LEU A 83 11.66 -2.62 -0.25
C LEU A 83 11.70 -3.02 1.23
N GLN A 84 12.91 -3.20 1.77
CA GLN A 84 13.12 -3.55 3.17
C GLN A 84 13.21 -2.29 4.05
N GLU A 85 12.10 -1.56 4.16
CA GLU A 85 12.03 -0.38 5.03
C GLU A 85 11.02 -0.62 6.15
N ASN A 86 11.48 -0.54 7.40
CA ASN A 86 10.62 -0.73 8.57
C ASN A 86 9.89 0.57 8.96
N TYR A 87 10.36 1.73 8.48
CA TYR A 87 9.81 3.04 8.79
C TYR A 87 9.89 3.96 7.57
N SER A 88 8.85 4.76 7.33
CA SER A 88 8.87 5.81 6.33
C SER A 88 8.06 7.02 6.80
N VAL A 89 8.44 8.22 6.37
CA VAL A 89 7.59 9.41 6.55
C VAL A 89 6.51 9.42 5.48
N LEU A 90 5.26 9.66 5.88
CA LEU A 90 4.15 9.84 4.95
C LEU A 90 3.60 11.27 5.06
N ARG A 91 3.76 12.03 3.98
CA ARG A 91 3.40 13.45 3.97
C ARG A 91 1.90 13.68 4.13
N GLY A 92 1.54 14.58 5.04
CA GLY A 92 0.14 14.89 5.36
C GLY A 92 -0.53 13.90 6.30
N LEU A 93 0.19 12.85 6.74
CA LEU A 93 -0.28 11.97 7.80
C LEU A 93 -0.24 12.73 9.13
N THR A 94 -1.36 12.74 9.85
CA THR A 94 -1.47 13.47 11.13
C THR A 94 -0.99 12.64 12.30
N GLU A 95 -1.36 11.36 12.33
CA GLU A 95 -1.02 10.41 13.37
C GLU A 95 -0.26 9.22 12.77
N PRO A 96 0.73 8.65 13.46
CA PRO A 96 1.42 7.47 12.96
C PRO A 96 0.46 6.35 12.56
N LEU A 97 0.81 5.65 11.48
CA LEU A 97 0.08 4.48 10.99
C LEU A 97 0.96 3.25 11.12
N PHE A 98 0.58 2.35 12.01
CA PHE A 98 1.23 1.06 12.24
C PHE A 98 0.61 0.03 11.31
N ILE A 99 1.43 -0.67 10.53
CA ILE A 99 0.98 -1.76 9.68
C ILE A 99 1.30 -3.07 10.39
N LEU A 100 0.24 -3.79 10.77
CA LEU A 100 0.30 -5.01 11.55
C LEU A 100 -0.13 -6.18 10.69
N ARG A 101 0.60 -7.28 10.76
CA ARG A 101 0.22 -8.55 10.14
C ARG A 101 -0.19 -9.55 11.22
N VAL A 102 -1.37 -10.11 11.07
CA VAL A 102 -1.84 -11.25 11.86
C VAL A 102 -1.68 -12.52 11.03
N ARG A 103 -0.97 -13.50 11.58
CA ARG A 103 -0.78 -14.83 10.95
C ARG A 103 -1.09 -15.94 11.94
N ASP A 104 -1.55 -17.08 11.44
CA ASP A 104 -1.67 -18.29 12.26
C ASP A 104 -0.30 -18.96 12.39
N ARG A 105 0.13 -19.23 13.63
CA ARG A 105 1.36 -19.99 13.91
C ARG A 105 1.13 -21.51 13.91
N SER A 106 -0.12 -21.97 13.79
CA SER A 106 -0.40 -23.40 13.67
C SER A 106 0.28 -24.01 12.44
N THR A 107 1.00 -25.12 12.66
CA THR A 107 1.68 -25.88 11.61
C THR A 107 0.75 -26.79 10.80
N GLU A 108 -0.54 -26.83 11.15
CA GLU A 108 -1.51 -27.82 10.62
C GLU A 108 -2.11 -27.45 9.26
N LYS A 109 -1.96 -26.20 8.79
CA LYS A 109 -2.51 -25.74 7.50
C LYS A 109 -1.39 -25.38 6.52
N SER A 110 -1.37 -26.02 5.35
CA SER A 110 -0.37 -25.80 4.29
C SER A 110 -0.43 -24.41 3.62
N HIS A 111 -1.47 -23.63 3.90
CA HIS A 111 -1.60 -22.26 3.44
C HIS A 111 -1.57 -21.31 4.63
N THR A 112 -0.48 -20.58 4.79
CA THR A 112 -0.37 -19.50 5.78
C THR A 112 -1.37 -18.41 5.41
N ARG A 113 -2.53 -18.42 6.07
CA ARG A 113 -3.49 -17.32 5.99
C ARG A 113 -2.91 -16.16 6.82
N GLN A 114 -2.81 -15.00 6.20
CA GLN A 114 -2.35 -13.77 6.84
C GLN A 114 -3.35 -12.66 6.54
N HIS A 115 -3.56 -11.78 7.52
CA HIS A 115 -4.37 -10.59 7.39
C HIS A 115 -3.50 -9.37 7.75
N VAL A 116 -3.69 -8.27 7.03
CA VAL A 116 -2.95 -7.03 7.25
C VAL A 116 -3.92 -5.96 7.73
N TYR A 117 -3.51 -5.21 8.74
CA TYR A 117 -4.27 -4.13 9.35
C TYR A 117 -3.43 -2.86 9.43
N GLY A 118 -4.09 -1.72 9.29
CA GLY A 118 -3.54 -0.44 9.70
C GLY A 118 -4.09 -0.07 11.08
N ALA A 119 -3.25 0.42 11.97
CA ALA A 119 -3.66 0.95 13.26
C ALA A 119 -3.15 2.39 13.42
N THR A 120 -4.00 3.28 13.93
CA THR A 120 -3.59 4.64 14.26
C THR A 120 -4.26 5.09 15.55
N LYS A 121 -3.51 5.80 16.40
CA LYS A 121 -3.99 6.33 17.68
C LYS A 121 -4.56 7.72 17.45
N THR A 122 -5.85 7.89 17.65
CA THR A 122 -6.54 9.18 17.52
C THR A 122 -6.94 9.71 18.91
N PRO A 123 -7.34 10.98 19.05
CA PRO A 123 -7.83 11.50 20.32
C PRO A 123 -9.05 10.74 20.90
N SER A 124 -9.84 10.08 20.05
CA SER A 124 -10.98 9.25 20.47
C SER A 124 -10.62 7.78 20.74
N GLY A 125 -9.34 7.42 20.65
CA GLY A 125 -8.84 6.05 20.81
C GLY A 125 -8.23 5.48 19.53
N TRP A 126 -7.99 4.18 19.53
CA TRP A 126 -7.44 3.47 18.39
C TRP A 126 -8.46 3.33 17.26
N LYS A 127 -7.98 3.57 16.05
CA LYS A 127 -8.72 3.31 14.81
C LYS A 127 -7.98 2.25 14.02
N ILE A 128 -8.70 1.19 13.65
CA ILE A 128 -8.20 0.13 12.77
C ILE A 128 -8.74 0.30 11.36
N TYR A 129 -7.90 -0.06 10.40
CA TYR A 129 -8.23 -0.21 9.00
C TYR A 129 -8.03 -1.68 8.63
N ASN A 130 -9.05 -2.32 8.08
CA ASN A 130 -8.90 -3.59 7.38
C ASN A 130 -8.00 -3.43 6.14
N ASP A 131 -7.57 -4.52 5.53
CA ASP A 131 -6.67 -4.53 4.36
C ASP A 131 -7.12 -3.59 3.23
N TRP A 132 -8.40 -3.63 2.87
CA TRP A 132 -8.98 -2.80 1.82
C TRP A 132 -9.15 -1.34 2.26
N GLU A 133 -9.54 -1.08 3.51
CA GLU A 133 -9.66 0.28 4.06
C GLU A 133 -8.30 0.95 4.13
N LEU A 134 -7.27 0.18 4.49
CA LEU A 134 -5.89 0.60 4.54
C LEU A 134 -5.40 0.99 3.14
N LEU A 135 -5.67 0.16 2.13
CA LEU A 135 -5.33 0.47 0.74
C LEU A 135 -5.99 1.79 0.29
N LEU A 136 -7.29 1.94 0.53
CA LEU A 136 -8.02 3.16 0.17
C LEU A 136 -7.51 4.39 0.92
N PHE A 137 -7.19 4.23 2.21
CA PHE A 137 -6.59 5.28 3.02
C PHE A 137 -5.22 5.72 2.48
N LEU A 138 -4.33 4.77 2.19
CA LEU A 138 -3.00 5.06 1.62
C LEU A 138 -3.10 5.71 0.24
N ASN A 139 -4.11 5.33 -0.56
CA ASN A 139 -4.36 5.94 -1.86
C ASN A 139 -4.64 7.44 -1.79
N THR A 140 -5.16 7.95 -0.67
CA THR A 140 -5.39 9.40 -0.48
C THR A 140 -4.08 10.21 -0.50
N PHE A 141 -2.95 9.57 -0.22
CA PHE A 141 -1.61 10.17 -0.26
C PHE A 141 -0.89 9.88 -1.58
N ALA A 142 -1.10 8.69 -2.15
CA ALA A 142 -0.41 8.19 -3.33
C ALA A 142 -0.71 8.97 -4.62
N ASP A 143 -1.88 9.60 -4.73
CA ASP A 143 -2.32 10.25 -5.97
C ASP A 143 -1.57 11.56 -6.31
N LYS A 144 -0.67 12.01 -5.43
CA LYS A 144 0.24 13.15 -5.64
C LYS A 144 1.72 12.74 -5.48
N PRO A 145 2.24 11.82 -6.32
CA PRO A 145 3.56 11.20 -6.12
C PRO A 145 4.72 12.21 -6.11
N ARG A 146 4.60 13.34 -6.82
CA ARG A 146 5.60 14.42 -6.81
C ARG A 146 5.76 15.10 -5.44
N GLN A 147 4.74 15.05 -4.59
CA GLN A 147 4.77 15.68 -3.27
C GLN A 147 5.47 14.80 -2.21
N LEU A 148 5.72 13.53 -2.51
CA LEU A 148 6.42 12.58 -1.65
C LEU A 148 7.95 12.66 -1.77
N ASN A 149 8.48 13.35 -2.80
CA ASN A 149 9.93 13.49 -3.04
C ASN A 149 10.54 14.73 -2.36
N ALA A 150 9.88 15.33 -1.36
CA ALA A 150 10.38 16.53 -0.70
C ALA A 150 11.55 16.18 0.24
N THR A 151 12.75 16.62 -0.14
CA THR A 151 13.98 16.48 0.65
C THR A 151 13.91 17.34 1.91
N SER A 152 14.00 16.68 3.07
CA SER A 152 14.14 17.23 4.44
C SER A 152 12.82 17.43 5.19
N ILE A 153 12.35 16.34 5.80
CA ILE A 153 11.25 16.37 6.76
C ILE A 153 11.68 15.59 7.98
N VAL A 154 11.58 16.22 9.15
CA VAL A 154 11.86 15.56 10.42
C VAL A 154 10.68 14.66 10.73
N ALA A 155 10.91 13.35 10.70
CA ALA A 155 9.94 12.35 11.12
C ALA A 155 9.64 12.51 12.61
N VAL A 156 8.36 12.46 12.98
CA VAL A 156 7.98 12.22 14.37
C VAL A 156 7.90 10.71 14.55
N HIS A 157 8.96 10.13 15.09
CA HIS A 157 9.01 8.70 15.36
C HIS A 157 8.12 8.34 16.56
N PRO A 158 7.25 7.34 16.44
CA PRO A 158 6.54 6.79 17.59
C PRO A 158 7.52 6.21 18.61
N GLN A 159 7.11 6.22 19.88
CA GLN A 159 7.85 5.55 20.94
C GLN A 159 7.59 4.05 20.91
N LYS A 160 8.42 3.27 21.61
CA LYS A 160 8.27 1.80 21.68
C LYS A 160 6.90 1.41 22.25
N GLU A 161 6.42 2.17 23.21
CA GLU A 161 5.14 1.99 23.88
C GLU A 161 3.98 2.11 22.88
N ASP A 162 4.09 2.97 21.86
CA ASP A 162 3.05 3.11 20.84
C ASP A 162 2.91 1.83 19.99
N PHE A 163 4.02 1.13 19.72
CA PHE A 163 4.00 -0.16 19.03
C PHE A 163 3.34 -1.25 19.89
N GLU A 164 3.70 -1.31 21.16
CA GLU A 164 3.16 -2.28 22.12
C GLU A 164 1.65 -2.05 22.33
N GLU A 165 1.22 -0.79 22.44
CA GLU A 165 -0.19 -0.45 22.55
C GLU A 165 -0.99 -0.80 21.28
N ALA A 166 -0.43 -0.57 20.07
CA ALA A 166 -1.09 -0.94 18.82
C ALA A 166 -1.30 -2.46 18.72
N GLU A 167 -0.26 -3.23 19.09
CA GLU A 167 -0.30 -4.70 19.11
C GLU A 167 -1.30 -5.22 20.14
N GLN A 168 -1.25 -4.69 21.37
CA GLN A 168 -2.15 -5.08 22.44
C GLN A 168 -3.61 -4.77 22.07
N TRP A 169 -3.87 -3.57 21.53
CA TRP A 169 -5.22 -3.22 21.11
C TRP A 169 -5.76 -4.18 20.06
N LEU A 170 -4.96 -4.48 19.02
CA LEU A 170 -5.39 -5.44 17.99
C LEU A 170 -5.61 -6.82 18.60
N SER A 171 -4.72 -7.28 19.48
CA SER A 171 -4.83 -8.55 20.20
C SER A 171 -6.14 -8.66 20.96
N ASP A 172 -6.51 -7.63 21.72
CA ASP A 172 -7.71 -7.60 22.56
C ASP A 172 -9.01 -7.66 21.74
N HIS A 173 -8.96 -7.27 20.47
CA HIS A 173 -10.12 -7.23 19.57
C HIS A 173 -10.07 -8.31 18.47
N LEU A 174 -9.10 -9.23 18.49
CA LEU A 174 -8.94 -10.26 17.44
C LEU A 174 -10.21 -11.12 17.24
N GLU A 175 -10.93 -11.40 18.33
CA GLU A 175 -12.16 -12.20 18.29
C GLU A 175 -13.28 -11.53 17.48
N GLU A 176 -13.32 -10.19 17.47
CA GLU A 176 -14.33 -9.40 16.74
C GLU A 176 -14.17 -9.51 15.21
N PHE A 177 -12.95 -9.80 14.75
CA PHE A 177 -12.66 -9.97 13.32
C PHE A 177 -13.01 -11.37 12.80
N HIS A 178 -13.46 -12.29 13.67
CA HIS A 178 -13.85 -13.66 13.34
C HIS A 178 -12.82 -14.40 12.47
N LEU A 179 -11.54 -14.20 12.76
CA LEU A 179 -10.45 -14.75 11.95
C LEU A 179 -10.35 -16.27 12.12
N PRO A 180 -10.07 -17.02 11.04
CA PRO A 180 -9.99 -18.48 11.06
C PRO A 180 -8.63 -18.98 11.62
N PHE A 181 -8.11 -18.29 12.64
CA PHE A 181 -6.79 -18.52 13.22
C PHE A 181 -6.90 -19.27 14.54
N THR A 182 -6.02 -20.26 14.72
CA THR A 182 -5.99 -21.08 15.94
C THR A 182 -5.04 -20.48 16.97
N VAL A 183 -3.86 -20.06 16.51
CA VAL A 183 -2.84 -19.42 17.34
C VAL A 183 -2.42 -18.13 16.63
N PRO A 184 -3.21 -17.04 16.76
CA PRO A 184 -2.89 -15.80 16.09
C PRO A 184 -1.58 -15.22 16.64
N TYR A 185 -0.79 -14.66 15.74
CA TYR A 185 0.43 -13.94 16.06
C TYR A 185 0.47 -12.64 15.27
N ILE A 186 0.76 -11.55 15.98
CA ILE A 186 0.83 -10.19 15.44
C ILE A 186 2.30 -9.84 15.20
N GLU A 187 2.56 -9.23 14.05
CA GLU A 187 3.89 -8.80 13.63
C GLU A 187 3.82 -7.38 13.07
N HIS A 188 4.74 -6.51 13.51
CA HIS A 188 4.92 -5.18 12.97
C HIS A 188 5.63 -5.27 11.61
N ILE A 189 5.00 -4.77 10.56
CA ILE A 189 5.53 -4.81 9.18
C ILE A 189 6.24 -3.51 8.82
N VAL A 190 5.55 -2.39 9.00
CA VAL A 190 6.08 -1.06 8.70
C VAL A 190 5.33 -0.02 9.54
N CYS A 191 5.98 1.10 9.83
CA CYS A 191 5.32 2.27 10.40
C CYS A 191 5.46 3.48 9.46
N PHE A 192 4.34 4.12 9.13
CA PHE A 192 4.35 5.44 8.51
C PHE A 192 4.29 6.52 9.59
N CYS A 193 5.35 7.33 9.67
CA CYS A 193 5.48 8.42 10.62
C CYS A 193 4.85 9.71 10.06
N SER A 194 4.29 10.52 10.96
CA SER A 194 3.86 11.89 10.64
C SER A 194 5.06 12.84 10.52
N GLU A 195 4.80 13.97 9.86
CA GLU A 195 5.78 15.04 9.69
C GLU A 195 5.72 16.00 10.87
N LYS A 196 6.87 16.43 11.40
CA LYS A 196 6.88 17.53 12.37
C LYS A 196 6.46 18.81 11.64
N LYS A 197 5.36 19.44 12.07
CA LYS A 197 4.99 20.78 11.58
C LYS A 197 6.17 21.72 11.84
N GLN A 198 6.71 22.34 10.80
CA GLN A 198 7.56 23.52 10.98
C GLN A 198 6.64 24.62 11.52
N GLU A 199 6.81 24.97 12.79
CA GLU A 199 6.25 26.19 13.33
C GLU A 199 6.93 27.35 12.60
N HIS A 200 6.21 27.96 11.66
CA HIS A 200 6.62 29.26 11.12
C HIS A 200 6.47 30.26 12.27
N ALA A 201 7.61 30.66 12.83
CA ALA A 201 7.74 31.84 13.69
C ALA A 201 7.55 33.12 12.87
#